data_AF-A0A2D9TGI3-F1
#
_entry.id   AF-A0A2D9TGI3-F1
#
_cell.length_a   1.000
_cell.length_b   1.000
_cell.length_c   1.000
_cell.angle_alpha   90.00
_cell.angle_beta   90.00
_cell.angle_gamma   90.00
#
_symmetry.space_group_name_H-M   'P 1'
#
loop_
_entity.id
_entity.type
_entity.pdbx_description
1 polymer ?
#
loop_
_entity_poly.entity_id
_entity_poly.type
_entity_poly.pdbx_seq_one_letter_code
_entity_poly.pdbx_strand_id
1 'polypeptide(L)'
;MSTVDTDVLVASLERRLARLEALCLGAPKKPMPVKQALTLYIEATRLIGADVLPVDAVRGWSQALLMLDEVVLFELGRECGDPNPWVPFLQLLGTLRDAGHGADVAAAEAHLREVAANMLRAKGLSLVSPDDLLAREPLGRTALDA
;
A
#
# COMPACT_ATOMS: atom_id res chain seq x y z
N MET A 1 39.50 -15.38 34.68
CA MET A 1 38.50 -15.95 33.75
C MET A 1 37.54 -14.83 33.39
N SER A 2 37.60 -14.35 32.15
CA SER A 2 36.79 -13.21 31.71
C SER A 2 35.36 -13.68 31.48
N THR A 3 34.43 -13.18 32.28
CA THR A 3 32.98 -13.32 32.07
C THR A 3 32.64 -12.51 30.82
N VAL A 4 32.67 -13.15 29.65
CA VAL A 4 32.20 -12.52 28.42
C VAL A 4 30.73 -12.17 28.66
N ASP A 5 30.46 -10.88 28.57
CA ASP A 5 29.19 -10.27 28.93
C ASP A 5 28.10 -10.81 28.00
N THR A 6 27.23 -11.66 28.54
CA THR A 6 26.22 -12.42 27.78
C THR A 6 25.32 -11.47 26.98
N ASP A 7 25.06 -10.28 27.50
CA ASP A 7 24.25 -9.24 26.87
C ASP A 7 24.92 -8.66 25.61
N VAL A 8 26.25 -8.54 25.63
CA VAL A 8 27.04 -8.11 24.47
C VAL A 8 27.02 -9.18 23.38
N LEU A 9 27.05 -10.45 23.75
CA LEU A 9 26.93 -11.57 22.83
C LEU A 9 25.53 -11.61 22.18
N VAL A 10 24.47 -11.44 22.97
CA VAL A 10 23.08 -11.41 22.47
C VAL A 10 22.88 -10.24 21.50
N ALA A 11 23.26 -9.02 21.87
CA ALA A 11 23.12 -7.84 21.01
C ALA A 11 23.96 -7.92 19.71
N SER A 12 25.05 -8.69 19.73
CA SER A 12 25.89 -8.96 18.56
C SER A 12 25.23 -9.99 17.63
N LEU A 13 24.62 -11.03 18.20
CA LEU A 13 23.88 -12.05 17.45
C LEU A 13 22.63 -11.44 16.80
N GLU A 14 21.87 -10.61 17.52
CA GLU A 14 20.70 -9.90 16.98
C GLU A 14 21.07 -9.01 15.79
N ARG A 15 22.16 -8.25 15.88
CA ARG A 15 22.66 -7.42 14.77
C ARG A 15 23.09 -8.26 13.56
N ARG A 16 23.70 -9.42 13.78
CA ARG A 16 24.12 -10.33 12.70
C ARG A 16 22.93 -11.01 12.05
N LEU A 17 21.93 -11.41 12.85
CA LEU A 17 20.67 -11.96 12.36
C LEU A 17 19.93 -10.93 11.50
N ALA A 18 19.71 -9.72 12.02
CA ALA A 18 19.07 -8.65 11.26
C ALA A 18 19.79 -8.31 9.96
N ARG A 19 21.13 -8.39 9.95
CA ARG A 19 21.94 -8.19 8.73
C ARG A 19 21.81 -9.35 7.74
N LEU A 20 21.74 -10.60 8.21
CA LEU A 20 21.50 -11.76 7.37
C LEU A 20 20.08 -11.76 6.81
N GLU A 21 19.07 -11.41 7.61
CA GLU A 21 17.70 -11.21 7.17
C GLU A 21 17.62 -10.14 6.07
N ALA A 22 18.31 -9.00 6.26
CA ALA A 22 18.36 -7.95 5.25
C ALA A 22 19.04 -8.38 3.93
N LEU A 23 20.05 -9.27 4.00
CA LEU A 23 20.76 -9.77 2.82
C LEU A 23 20.00 -10.90 2.11
N CYS A 24 19.33 -11.77 2.86
CA CYS A 24 18.65 -12.95 2.32
C CYS A 24 17.20 -12.67 1.91
N LEU A 25 16.51 -11.78 2.62
CA LEU A 25 15.08 -11.52 2.46
C LEU A 25 14.80 -10.07 2.02
N GLY A 26 15.84 -9.24 1.91
CA GLY A 26 15.71 -7.78 1.80
C GLY A 26 15.54 -7.14 3.18
N ALA A 27 15.96 -5.89 3.34
CA ALA A 27 15.72 -5.15 4.58
C ALA A 27 14.21 -5.15 4.88
N PRO A 28 13.78 -5.34 6.14
CA PRO A 28 12.37 -5.26 6.48
C PRO A 28 11.86 -3.90 6.01
N LYS A 29 11.02 -3.91 4.97
CA LYS A 29 10.35 -2.71 4.48
C LYS A 29 9.57 -2.17 5.67
N LYS A 30 9.96 -1.00 6.17
CA LYS A 30 9.17 -0.35 7.23
C LYS A 30 7.76 -0.15 6.68
N PRO A 31 6.72 -0.64 7.37
CA PRO A 31 5.35 -0.46 6.90
C PRO A 31 5.05 1.03 6.78
N MET A 32 4.28 1.40 5.75
CA MET A 32 3.89 2.77 5.54
C MET A 32 3.05 3.26 6.73
N PRO A 33 3.36 4.43 7.34
CA PRO A 33 2.50 4.99 8.37
C PRO A 33 1.11 5.31 7.81
N VAL A 34 0.05 4.98 8.56
CA VAL A 34 -1.36 5.22 8.14
C VAL A 34 -1.60 6.68 7.74
N LYS A 35 -1.01 7.65 8.45
CA LYS A 35 -1.13 9.07 8.10
C LYS A 35 -0.62 9.36 6.68
N GLN A 36 0.46 8.70 6.27
CA GLN A 36 0.99 8.86 4.92
C GLN A 36 0.06 8.18 3.90
N ALA A 37 -0.47 7.00 4.22
CA ALA A 37 -1.45 6.31 3.39
C ALA A 37 -2.74 7.15 3.22
N LEU A 38 -3.19 7.84 4.27
CA LEU A 38 -4.33 8.75 4.23
C LEU A 38 -4.08 9.95 3.31
N THR A 39 -2.89 10.57 3.39
CA THR A 39 -2.51 11.64 2.46
C THR A 39 -2.54 11.15 1.01
N LEU A 40 -1.99 9.97 0.73
CA LEU A 40 -2.04 9.38 -0.60
C LEU A 40 -3.48 9.09 -1.03
N TYR A 41 -4.32 8.59 -0.15
CA TYR A 41 -5.72 8.28 -0.43
C TYR A 41 -6.51 9.53 -0.84
N ILE A 42 -6.36 10.61 -0.07
CA ILE A 42 -7.00 11.90 -0.36
C ILE A 42 -6.51 12.44 -1.71
N GLU A 43 -5.20 12.38 -1.97
CA GLU A 43 -4.64 12.88 -3.22
C GLU A 43 -5.08 12.04 -4.42
N ALA A 44 -5.12 10.71 -4.30
CA ALA A 44 -5.59 9.82 -5.35
C ALA A 44 -7.06 10.11 -5.69
N THR A 45 -7.90 10.22 -4.65
CA THR A 45 -9.32 10.56 -4.80
C THR A 45 -9.51 11.91 -5.50
N ARG A 46 -8.69 12.91 -5.13
CA ARG A 46 -8.71 14.24 -5.76
C ARG A 46 -8.32 14.17 -7.24
N LEU A 47 -7.26 13.44 -7.57
CA LEU A 47 -6.76 13.31 -8.94
C LEU A 47 -7.78 12.62 -9.85
N ILE A 48 -8.44 11.57 -9.35
CA ILE A 48 -9.51 10.86 -10.08
C ILE A 48 -10.70 11.79 -10.31
N GLY A 49 -11.16 12.49 -9.26
CA GLY A 49 -12.31 13.39 -9.37
C GLY A 49 -12.05 14.61 -10.28
N ALA A 50 -10.79 15.03 -10.42
CA ALA A 50 -10.38 16.13 -11.29
C ALA A 50 -9.99 15.69 -12.71
N ASP A 51 -9.94 14.38 -12.98
CA ASP A 51 -9.40 13.80 -14.22
C ASP A 51 -7.98 14.28 -14.55
N VAL A 52 -7.13 14.38 -13.52
CA VAL A 52 -5.73 14.86 -13.63
C VAL A 52 -4.76 13.71 -13.41
N LEU A 53 -3.84 13.51 -14.36
CA LEU A 53 -2.81 12.48 -14.28
C LEU A 53 -1.52 13.02 -13.63
N PRO A 54 -0.97 12.35 -12.60
CA PRO A 54 0.28 12.74 -11.97
C PRO A 54 1.50 12.22 -12.75
N VAL A 55 1.64 12.61 -14.02
CA VAL A 55 2.65 12.10 -14.98
C VAL A 55 4.09 12.17 -14.43
N ASP A 56 4.46 13.29 -13.80
CA ASP A 56 5.81 13.47 -13.25
C ASP A 56 6.07 12.68 -11.96
N ALA A 57 5.02 12.18 -11.32
CA ALA A 57 5.09 11.47 -10.04
C ALA A 57 4.74 9.98 -10.15
N VAL A 58 4.54 9.44 -11.36
CA VAL A 58 4.13 8.03 -11.60
C VAL A 58 5.01 7.04 -10.86
N ARG A 59 6.33 7.23 -10.92
CA ARG A 59 7.29 6.36 -10.22
C ARG A 59 7.14 6.45 -8.71
N GLY A 60 6.91 7.65 -8.18
CA GLY A 60 6.67 7.88 -6.75
C GLY A 60 5.39 7.21 -6.27
N TRP A 61 4.31 7.33 -7.05
CA TRP A 61 3.05 6.62 -6.82
C TRP A 61 3.24 5.10 -6.82
N SER A 62 3.86 4.57 -7.87
CA SER A 62 4.08 3.12 -8.00
C SER A 62 4.90 2.57 -6.83
N GLN A 63 5.98 3.25 -6.45
CA GLN A 63 6.81 2.90 -5.29
C GLN A 63 6.03 2.97 -3.97
N ALA A 64 5.23 4.02 -3.77
CA ALA A 64 4.44 4.16 -2.55
C ALA A 64 3.37 3.07 -2.43
N LEU A 65 2.70 2.71 -3.53
CA LEU A 65 1.65 1.68 -3.52
C LEU A 65 2.23 0.28 -3.31
N LEU A 66 3.46 0.01 -3.74
CA LEU A 66 4.21 -1.22 -3.41
C LEU A 66 4.59 -1.36 -1.93
N MET A 67 4.36 -0.33 -1.13
CA MET A 67 4.60 -0.31 0.32
C MET A 67 3.30 -0.45 1.14
N LEU A 68 2.14 -0.51 0.48
CA LEU A 68 0.86 -0.75 1.13
C LEU A 68 0.65 -2.24 1.33
N ASP A 69 0.25 -2.63 2.52
CA ASP A 69 -0.15 -3.99 2.87
C ASP A 69 -1.59 -4.03 3.38
N GLU A 70 -2.10 -5.23 3.70
CA GLU A 70 -3.46 -5.40 4.19
C GLU A 70 -3.71 -4.64 5.50
N VAL A 71 -2.70 -4.53 6.37
CA VAL A 71 -2.83 -3.90 7.69
C VAL A 71 -3.01 -2.40 7.51
N VAL A 72 -2.13 -1.76 6.74
CA VAL A 72 -2.19 -0.31 6.46
C VAL A 72 -3.50 0.03 5.75
N LEU A 73 -3.95 -0.77 4.78
CA LEU A 73 -5.22 -0.54 4.09
C LEU A 73 -6.43 -0.77 5.00
N PHE A 74 -6.37 -1.72 5.93
CA PHE A 74 -7.43 -1.93 6.91
C PHE A 74 -7.55 -0.75 7.88
N GLU A 75 -6.42 -0.27 8.40
CA GLU A 75 -6.37 0.91 9.25
C GLU A 75 -6.81 2.17 8.49
N LEU A 76 -6.35 2.35 7.26
CA LEU A 76 -6.80 3.43 6.39
C LEU A 76 -8.32 3.42 6.22
N GLY A 77 -8.92 2.27 5.92
CA GLY A 77 -10.38 2.16 5.76
C GLY A 77 -11.17 2.51 7.03
N ARG A 78 -10.58 2.29 8.21
CA ARG A 78 -11.16 2.75 9.48
C ARG A 78 -11.07 4.26 9.65
N GLU A 79 -9.93 4.85 9.27
CA GLU A 79 -9.70 6.29 9.38
C GLU A 79 -10.52 7.12 8.38
N CYS A 80 -10.68 6.65 7.13
CA CYS A 80 -11.41 7.36 6.08
C CYS A 80 -12.87 6.93 5.92
N GLY A 81 -13.33 5.93 6.67
CA GLY A 81 -14.69 5.40 6.56
C GLY A 81 -14.97 4.66 5.25
N ASP A 82 -13.94 4.34 4.44
CA ASP A 82 -14.09 3.56 3.21
C ASP A 82 -13.86 2.07 3.47
N PRO A 83 -14.84 1.19 3.21
CA PRO A 83 -14.63 -0.25 3.31
C PRO A 83 -13.61 -0.78 2.30
N ASN A 84 -13.34 -0.11 1.17
CA ASN A 84 -12.42 -0.56 0.12
C ASN A 84 -11.44 0.57 -0.29
N PRO A 85 -10.56 1.01 0.62
CA PRO A 85 -9.71 2.18 0.41
C PRO A 85 -8.63 1.98 -0.68
N TRP A 86 -8.49 0.76 -1.18
CA TRP A 86 -7.64 0.42 -2.32
C TRP A 86 -8.25 0.80 -3.67
N VAL A 87 -9.57 1.06 -3.76
CA VAL A 87 -10.27 1.35 -5.02
C VAL A 87 -9.72 2.61 -5.70
N PRO A 88 -9.59 3.77 -5.03
CA PRO A 88 -9.03 4.96 -5.67
C PRO A 88 -7.61 4.72 -6.20
N PHE A 89 -6.77 3.99 -5.46
CA PHE A 89 -5.41 3.68 -5.92
C PHE A 89 -5.40 2.81 -7.18
N LEU A 90 -6.27 1.80 -7.27
CA LEU A 90 -6.38 0.97 -8.47
C LEU A 90 -6.95 1.75 -9.67
N GLN A 91 -7.92 2.66 -9.44
CA GLN A 91 -8.43 3.55 -10.49
C GLN A 91 -7.34 4.47 -11.03
N LEU A 92 -6.54 5.08 -10.15
CA LEU A 92 -5.40 5.92 -10.54
C LEU A 92 -4.33 5.13 -11.30
N LEU A 93 -4.00 3.91 -10.88
CA LEU A 93 -3.06 3.05 -11.60
C LEU A 93 -3.60 2.65 -12.98
N GLY A 94 -4.91 2.37 -13.08
CA GLY A 94 -5.59 2.10 -14.35
C GLY A 94 -5.46 3.26 -15.33
N THR A 95 -5.75 4.49 -14.89
CA THR A 95 -5.64 5.68 -15.74
C THR A 95 -4.19 5.97 -16.16
N LEU A 96 -3.22 5.76 -15.27
CA LEU A 96 -1.80 5.89 -15.60
C LEU A 96 -1.32 4.82 -16.60
N ARG A 97 -1.78 3.58 -16.46
CA ARG A 97 -1.48 2.49 -17.40
C ARG A 97 -2.05 2.81 -18.78
N ASP A 98 -3.30 3.25 -18.84
CA ASP A 98 -3.99 3.56 -20.09
C ASP A 98 -3.37 4.79 -20.79
N ALA A 99 -2.71 5.67 -20.04
CA ALA A 99 -1.87 6.75 -20.54
C ALA A 99 -0.47 6.32 -21.05
N GLY A 100 -0.12 5.04 -20.98
CA GLY A 100 1.12 4.49 -21.52
C GLY A 100 2.29 4.36 -20.54
N HIS A 101 2.05 4.46 -19.23
CA HIS A 101 3.09 4.24 -18.22
C HIS A 101 3.18 2.74 -17.86
N GLY A 102 4.23 2.06 -18.35
CA GLY A 102 4.24 0.59 -18.50
C GLY A 102 4.68 -0.24 -17.29
N ALA A 103 5.98 -0.27 -16.96
CA ALA A 103 6.51 -1.32 -16.09
C ALA A 103 6.25 -1.10 -14.59
N ASP A 104 6.53 0.11 -14.10
CA ASP A 104 6.40 0.42 -12.67
C ASP A 104 4.94 0.38 -12.20
N VAL A 105 4.03 0.86 -13.05
CA VAL A 105 2.57 0.89 -12.79
C VAL A 105 2.01 -0.53 -12.76
N ALA A 106 2.39 -1.40 -13.70
CA ALA A 106 1.92 -2.77 -13.76
C ALA A 106 2.31 -3.58 -12.50
N ALA A 107 3.52 -3.38 -11.99
CA ALA A 107 3.97 -4.03 -10.75
C ALA A 107 3.17 -3.56 -9.53
N ALA A 108 2.94 -2.24 -9.40
CA ALA A 108 2.14 -1.68 -8.33
C ALA A 108 0.68 -2.12 -8.41
N GLU A 109 0.13 -2.20 -9.63
CA GLU A 109 -1.25 -2.65 -9.87
C GLU A 109 -1.41 -4.13 -9.48
N ALA A 110 -0.51 -5.01 -9.92
CA ALA A 110 -0.54 -6.42 -9.57
C ALA A 110 -0.45 -6.64 -8.06
N HIS A 111 0.48 -5.95 -7.38
CA HIS A 111 0.62 -5.97 -5.92
C HIS A 111 -0.67 -5.55 -5.23
N LEU A 112 -1.22 -4.40 -5.60
CA LEU A 112 -2.40 -3.86 -4.92
C LEU A 112 -3.65 -4.72 -5.17
N ARG A 113 -3.76 -5.35 -6.35
CA ARG A 113 -4.82 -6.33 -6.65
C ARG A 113 -4.71 -7.58 -5.78
N GLU A 114 -3.50 -8.08 -5.54
CA GLU A 114 -3.27 -9.21 -4.65
C GLU A 114 -3.70 -8.89 -3.22
N VAL A 115 -3.24 -7.73 -2.70
CA VAL A 115 -3.61 -7.25 -1.37
C VAL A 115 -5.13 -7.06 -1.25
N ALA A 116 -5.76 -6.43 -2.25
CA ALA A 116 -7.21 -6.25 -2.29
C ALA A 116 -7.96 -7.59 -2.30
N ALA A 117 -7.50 -8.58 -3.09
CA ALA A 117 -8.10 -9.91 -3.13
C ALA A 117 -7.96 -10.63 -1.78
N ASN A 118 -6.82 -10.49 -1.10
CA ASN A 118 -6.62 -11.04 0.25
C ASN A 118 -7.56 -10.39 1.27
N MET A 119 -7.73 -9.06 1.21
CA MET A 119 -8.67 -8.33 2.06
C MET A 119 -10.13 -8.77 1.83
N LEU A 120 -10.54 -8.96 0.56
CA LEU A 120 -11.88 -9.46 0.23
C LEU A 120 -12.09 -10.88 0.75
N ARG A 121 -11.09 -11.76 0.61
CA ARG A 121 -11.12 -13.12 1.16
C ARG A 121 -11.26 -13.10 2.68
N ALA A 122 -10.52 -12.23 3.37
CA ALA A 122 -10.59 -12.08 4.83
C ALA A 122 -11.97 -11.57 5.32
N LYS A 123 -12.69 -10.83 4.48
CA LYS A 123 -14.07 -10.37 4.73
C LYS A 123 -15.14 -11.40 4.36
N GLY A 124 -14.77 -12.58 3.88
CA GLY A 124 -15.72 -13.60 3.40
C GLY A 124 -16.29 -13.31 2.00
N LEU A 125 -15.71 -12.37 1.25
CA LEU A 125 -16.12 -11.98 -0.09
C LEU A 125 -15.24 -12.63 -1.17
N SER A 126 -14.92 -13.91 -1.02
CA SER A 126 -13.99 -14.63 -1.91
C SER A 126 -14.47 -14.76 -3.36
N LEU A 127 -15.77 -14.58 -3.61
CA LEU A 127 -16.37 -14.59 -4.95
C LEU A 127 -16.28 -13.24 -5.67
N VAL A 128 -15.97 -12.16 -4.94
CA VAL A 128 -15.84 -10.80 -5.49
C VAL A 128 -14.38 -10.57 -5.86
N SER A 129 -14.15 -10.17 -7.11
CA SER A 129 -12.84 -9.74 -7.57
C SER A 129 -12.62 -8.24 -7.27
N PRO A 130 -11.36 -7.78 -7.11
CA PRO A 130 -11.09 -6.36 -6.96
C PRO A 130 -11.65 -5.51 -8.11
N ASP A 131 -11.67 -6.04 -9.34
CA ASP A 131 -12.19 -5.36 -10.53
C ASP A 131 -13.68 -5.03 -10.45
N ASP A 132 -14.46 -5.90 -9.80
CA ASP A 132 -15.91 -5.72 -9.66
C ASP A 132 -16.27 -4.44 -8.87
N LEU A 133 -15.32 -3.91 -8.11
CA LEU A 133 -15.47 -2.72 -7.29
C LEU A 133 -14.86 -1.46 -7.90
N LEU A 134 -14.19 -1.55 -9.06
CA LEU A 134 -13.55 -0.40 -9.72
C LEU A 134 -14.55 0.54 -10.41
N ALA A 135 -15.76 0.05 -10.73
CA ALA A 135 -16.83 0.88 -11.28
C ALA A 135 -17.49 1.80 -10.24
N ARG A 136 -17.05 1.77 -8.98
CA ARG A 136 -17.61 2.58 -7.90
C ARG A 136 -17.12 4.02 -8.00
N GLU A 137 -18.03 4.97 -7.82
CA GLU A 137 -17.63 6.36 -7.61
C GLU A 137 -16.81 6.45 -6.31
N PRO A 138 -15.68 7.18 -6.31
CA PRO A 138 -14.95 7.44 -5.08
C PRO A 138 -15.86 8.15 -4.08
N LEU A 139 -15.76 7.78 -2.79
CA LEU A 139 -16.52 8.45 -1.74
C LEU A 139 -16.19 9.94 -1.77
N GLY A 140 -17.17 10.75 -2.19
CA GLY A 140 -17.03 12.19 -2.26
C GLY A 140 -16.64 12.78 -0.90
N ARG A 141 -15.98 13.94 -0.94
CA ARG A 141 -15.47 14.74 0.21
C ARG A 141 -16.34 14.75 1.47
N THR A 142 -17.66 14.62 1.32
CA THR A 142 -18.63 14.57 2.42
C THR A 142 -18.39 13.48 3.47
N ALA A 143 -17.63 12.43 3.18
CA ALA A 143 -17.29 11.39 4.16
C ALA A 143 -16.03 11.68 5.01
N LEU A 144 -15.20 12.65 4.60
CA LEU A 144 -13.91 12.96 5.25
C LEU A 144 -13.97 14.22 6.13
N ASP A 145 -15.07 14.98 6.06
CA ASP A 145 -15.31 16.22 6.81
C ASP A 145 -16.37 16.06 7.94
N ALA A 146 -16.79 14.83 8.26
CA ALA A 146 -17.78 14.50 9.30
C ALA A 146 -17.10 13.84 10.51
#